data_AF-I7A300-F1
#
_entry.id   AF-I7A300-F1
#
_cell.length_a   1.000
_cell.length_b   1.000
_cell.length_c   1.000
_cell.angle_alpha   90.00
_cell.angle_beta   90.00
_cell.angle_gamma   90.00
#
_symmetry.space_group_name_H-M   'P 1'
#
loop_
_entity.id
_entity.type
_entity.pdbx_description
1 polymer ?
#
loop_
_entity_poly.entity_id
_entity_poly.type
_entity_poly.pdbx_seq_one_letter_code
_entity_poly.pdbx_strand_id
1 'polypeptide(L)'
;MKRQLLFICLLAVTTSFGQMLESKWVNIADTDTHKIYVDTTSLKKVSDNITVIYMEYFPASHKINGVDVIYLKTQTLFDIPAGRGTIIGRLYYDKQMKLITDNNLRSLLPSDITSVPIDSNNVMKKVYEYCLDRLGVVPEKVKENASRLFTGETVLTPIEPLEADTQEVVEEKLEIKEAANSSQKKVSKFIFESDGKYTVQVSAWRSKRKAESVANSLKRIGHNAFVIKAVIPGRGTWHRVRIGYFDSIQAAVDFIRKNPNLF
;
A
#
# COMPACT_ATOMS: atom_id res chain seq x y z
N MET A 1 66.41 -6.05 -33.03
CA MET A 1 65.81 -7.36 -32.66
C MET A 1 66.09 -7.59 -31.17
N LYS A 2 65.18 -7.78 -30.22
CA LYS A 2 63.71 -7.84 -30.11
C LYS A 2 63.35 -7.04 -28.84
N ARG A 3 62.41 -6.09 -28.93
CA ARG A 3 61.88 -5.34 -27.78
C ARG A 3 61.04 -6.30 -26.92
N GLN A 4 61.43 -6.50 -25.67
CA GLN A 4 60.63 -7.20 -24.67
C GLN A 4 59.44 -6.31 -24.30
N LEU A 5 58.23 -6.71 -24.73
CA LEU A 5 56.99 -6.04 -24.39
C LEU A 5 56.56 -6.56 -23.00
N LEU A 6 56.74 -5.73 -21.98
CA LEU A 6 56.31 -6.03 -20.61
C LEU A 6 54.79 -5.90 -20.56
N PHE A 7 54.08 -7.02 -20.69
CA PHE A 7 52.64 -7.11 -20.46
C PHE A 7 52.37 -6.93 -18.96
N ILE A 8 52.11 -5.69 -18.55
CA ILE A 8 51.51 -5.40 -17.25
C ILE A 8 50.05 -5.88 -17.36
N CYS A 9 49.82 -7.14 -16.96
CA CYS A 9 48.49 -7.65 -16.69
C CYS A 9 47.98 -6.97 -15.41
N LEU A 10 47.48 -5.73 -15.56
CA LEU A 10 46.66 -5.09 -14.55
C LEU A 10 45.31 -5.83 -14.57
N LEU A 11 45.25 -6.97 -13.89
CA LEU A 11 44.00 -7.57 -13.44
C LEU A 11 43.38 -6.59 -12.45
N ALA A 12 42.76 -5.54 -13.00
CA ALA A 12 41.71 -4.83 -12.32
C ALA A 12 40.59 -5.86 -12.14
N VAL A 13 40.65 -6.56 -11.02
CA VAL A 13 39.50 -7.20 -10.42
C VAL A 13 38.54 -6.06 -10.17
N THR A 14 37.74 -5.72 -11.17
CA THR A 14 36.56 -4.90 -11.01
C THR A 14 35.58 -5.77 -10.22
N THR A 15 35.82 -5.85 -8.91
CA THR A 15 34.77 -6.16 -7.97
C THR A 15 33.65 -5.19 -8.31
N SER A 16 32.57 -5.72 -8.88
CA SER A 16 31.34 -5.01 -9.21
C SER A 16 30.58 -4.53 -7.96
N PHE A 17 31.32 -3.97 -6.99
CA PHE A 17 30.84 -3.29 -5.79
C PHE A 17 30.45 -1.82 -6.09
N GLY A 18 30.27 -1.47 -7.37
CA GLY A 18 29.98 -0.10 -7.83
C GLY A 18 28.54 0.39 -7.63
N GLN A 19 27.72 -0.27 -6.80
CA GLN A 19 26.43 0.26 -6.33
C GLN A 19 26.26 0.11 -4.82
N MET A 20 27.36 0.13 -4.08
CA MET A 20 27.30 0.18 -2.61
C MET A 20 26.68 1.52 -2.16
N LEU A 21 25.86 1.47 -1.11
CA LEU A 21 25.09 2.59 -0.56
C LEU A 21 25.99 3.79 -0.20
N GLU A 22 26.24 4.69 -1.14
CA GLU A 22 26.75 6.03 -0.84
C GLU A 22 25.72 6.82 0.00
N SER A 23 26.18 7.88 0.68
CA SER A 23 25.47 8.74 1.65
C SER A 23 24.14 9.38 1.22
N LYS A 24 23.59 8.99 0.06
CA LYS A 24 22.34 9.46 -0.52
C LYS A 24 21.09 8.76 0.02
N TRP A 25 21.22 7.52 0.52
CA TRP A 25 20.10 6.72 1.01
C TRP A 25 19.84 6.98 2.49
N VAL A 26 18.70 7.60 2.79
CA VAL A 26 18.24 7.85 4.17
C VAL A 26 17.21 6.79 4.54
N ASN A 27 17.42 6.09 5.66
CA ASN A 27 16.39 5.23 6.22
C ASN A 27 15.27 6.10 6.80
N ILE A 28 14.03 5.86 6.36
CA ILE A 28 12.85 6.63 6.81
C ILE A 28 11.88 5.78 7.64
N ALA A 29 12.06 4.46 7.64
CA ALA A 29 11.26 3.53 8.44
C ALA A 29 11.95 2.18 8.55
N ASP A 30 11.94 1.64 9.75
CA ASP A 30 12.22 0.24 10.05
C ASP A 30 10.92 -0.43 10.46
N THR A 31 10.51 -1.47 9.73
CA THR A 31 9.37 -2.33 10.09
C THR A 31 9.89 -3.73 10.42
N ASP A 32 9.05 -4.54 11.06
CA ASP A 32 9.42 -5.93 11.41
C ASP A 32 9.77 -6.78 10.18
N THR A 33 9.30 -6.39 9.00
CA THR A 33 9.43 -7.19 7.76
C THR A 33 10.41 -6.62 6.74
N HIS A 34 10.62 -5.30 6.76
CA HIS A 34 11.48 -4.60 5.81
C HIS A 34 11.86 -3.20 6.28
N LYS A 35 12.91 -2.66 5.69
CA LYS A 35 13.37 -1.28 5.88
C LYS A 35 13.10 -0.45 4.64
N ILE A 36 12.83 0.84 4.82
CA ILE A 36 12.52 1.77 3.72
C ILE A 36 13.59 2.85 3.68
N TYR A 37 14.20 3.02 2.51
CA TYR A 37 15.24 4.01 2.24
C TYR A 37 14.81 4.96 1.13
N VAL A 38 15.09 6.25 1.26
CA VAL A 38 14.85 7.24 0.21
C VAL A 38 16.18 7.76 -0.32
N ASP A 39 16.32 7.82 -1.65
CA ASP A 39 17.46 8.47 -2.30
C ASP A 39 17.22 9.98 -2.33
N THR A 40 17.85 10.70 -1.42
CA THR A 40 17.71 12.15 -1.27
C THR A 40 18.18 12.93 -2.50
N THR A 41 19.06 12.37 -3.33
CA THR A 41 19.55 13.01 -4.56
C THR A 41 18.56 12.88 -5.72
N SER A 42 17.64 11.92 -5.64
CA SER A 42 16.57 11.71 -6.63
C SER A 42 15.35 12.60 -6.39
N LEU A 43 15.22 13.16 -5.18
CA LEU A 43 14.07 13.95 -4.76
C LEU A 43 14.03 15.28 -5.52
N LYS A 44 13.01 15.47 -6.35
CA LYS A 44 12.80 16.73 -7.09
C LYS A 44 11.33 17.14 -7.07
N LYS A 45 11.09 18.42 -6.80
CA LYS A 45 9.78 19.07 -6.98
C LYS A 45 9.73 19.79 -8.31
N VAL A 46 8.68 19.55 -9.10
CA VAL A 46 8.41 20.29 -10.34
C VAL A 46 6.94 20.68 -10.32
N SER A 47 6.68 21.98 -10.17
CA SER A 47 5.33 22.52 -9.97
C SER A 47 4.61 21.79 -8.82
N ASP A 48 3.51 21.11 -9.11
CA ASP A 48 2.67 20.40 -8.15
C ASP A 48 3.00 18.90 -8.00
N ASN A 49 4.11 18.48 -8.61
CA ASN A 49 4.56 17.10 -8.57
C ASN A 49 5.89 16.93 -7.83
N ILE A 50 6.06 15.77 -7.21
CA ILE A 50 7.33 15.32 -6.62
C ILE A 50 7.74 14.02 -7.30
N THR A 51 8.99 13.91 -7.73
CA THR A 51 9.58 12.63 -8.16
C THR A 51 10.61 12.19 -7.14
N VAL A 52 10.64 10.89 -6.85
CA VAL A 52 11.58 10.29 -5.91
C VAL A 52 11.83 8.83 -6.24
N ILE A 53 13.02 8.37 -5.88
CA ILE A 53 13.41 6.97 -5.86
C ILE A 53 13.56 6.54 -4.41
N TYR A 54 12.94 5.41 -4.07
CA TYR A 54 13.09 4.77 -2.77
C TYR A 54 13.37 3.27 -2.95
N MET A 55 13.85 2.64 -1.88
CA MET A 55 14.23 1.24 -1.84
C MET A 55 13.64 0.58 -0.60
N GLU A 56 12.99 -0.56 -0.79
CA GLU A 56 12.59 -1.46 0.28
C GLU A 56 13.64 -2.58 0.40
N TYR A 57 14.11 -2.84 1.62
CA TYR A 57 15.04 -3.92 1.93
C TYR A 57 14.38 -4.96 2.82
N PHE A 58 14.33 -6.21 2.34
CA PHE A 58 13.72 -7.34 3.02
C PHE A 58 14.82 -8.22 3.63
N PRO A 59 15.06 -8.18 4.96
CA PRO A 59 16.09 -9.02 5.60
C PRO A 59 15.75 -10.52 5.54
N ALA A 60 14.47 -10.87 5.54
CA ALA A 60 14.00 -12.23 5.26
C ALA A 60 13.71 -12.39 3.76
N SER A 61 13.90 -13.61 3.22
CA SER A 61 13.59 -13.93 1.82
C SER A 61 12.16 -13.50 1.48
N HIS A 62 12.03 -12.54 0.56
CA HIS A 62 10.75 -12.04 0.08
C HIS A 62 10.50 -12.56 -1.33
N LYS A 63 9.62 -13.55 -1.46
CA LYS A 63 9.33 -14.19 -2.75
C LYS A 63 8.29 -13.43 -3.54
N ILE A 64 8.70 -12.90 -4.68
CA ILE A 64 7.81 -12.30 -5.68
C ILE A 64 7.78 -13.23 -6.89
N ASN A 65 6.60 -13.79 -7.20
CA ASN A 65 6.42 -14.76 -8.29
C ASN A 65 7.41 -15.94 -8.24
N GLY A 66 7.75 -16.40 -7.03
CA GLY A 66 8.68 -17.52 -6.82
C GLY A 66 10.16 -17.12 -6.82
N VAL A 67 10.48 -15.87 -7.12
CA VAL A 67 11.85 -15.35 -7.13
C VAL A 67 12.16 -14.64 -5.82
N ASP A 68 13.29 -14.96 -5.22
CA ASP A 68 13.77 -14.31 -4.00
C ASP A 68 14.25 -12.89 -4.31
N VAL A 69 13.53 -11.91 -3.79
CA VAL A 69 13.85 -10.48 -3.88
C VAL A 69 14.29 -10.02 -2.50
N ILE A 70 15.42 -9.32 -2.45
CA ILE A 70 15.94 -8.73 -1.20
C ILE A 70 15.82 -7.22 -1.24
N TYR A 71 16.00 -6.61 -2.42
CA TYR A 71 15.82 -5.18 -2.59
C TYR A 71 14.83 -4.88 -3.71
N LEU A 72 13.90 -3.96 -3.42
CA LEU A 72 12.96 -3.42 -4.39
C LEU A 72 13.19 -1.92 -4.51
N LYS A 73 13.74 -1.49 -5.64
CA LYS A 73 13.93 -0.06 -5.96
C LYS A 73 12.74 0.42 -6.78
N THR A 74 12.05 1.44 -6.29
CA THR A 74 10.85 2.00 -6.92
C THR A 74 11.06 3.48 -7.23
N GLN A 75 10.75 3.89 -8.47
CA GLN A 75 10.64 5.30 -8.85
C GLN A 75 9.16 5.69 -8.88
N THR A 76 8.82 6.78 -8.20
CA THR A 76 7.44 7.26 -8.07
C THR A 76 7.33 8.74 -8.38
N LEU A 77 6.24 9.11 -9.05
CA LEU A 77 5.76 10.48 -9.23
C LEU A 77 4.54 10.70 -8.35
N PHE A 78 4.62 11.67 -7.44
CA PHE A 78 3.51 12.11 -6.61
C PHE A 78 2.88 13.36 -7.18
N ASP A 79 1.56 13.35 -7.28
CA ASP A 79 0.70 14.51 -7.52
C ASP A 79 0.25 15.05 -6.15
N ILE A 80 0.76 16.22 -5.77
CA ILE A 80 0.54 16.80 -4.44
C ILE A 80 -0.92 17.19 -4.22
N PRO A 81 -1.59 17.96 -5.12
CA PRO A 81 -2.99 18.34 -4.93
C PRO A 81 -3.94 17.13 -4.95
N ALA A 82 -3.72 16.18 -5.86
CA ALA A 82 -4.58 15.01 -5.97
C ALA A 82 -4.38 14.05 -4.79
N GLY A 83 -3.20 14.05 -4.16
CA GLY A 83 -2.83 13.09 -3.12
C GLY A 83 -2.67 11.69 -3.73
N ARG A 84 -2.01 11.61 -4.90
CA ARG A 84 -1.86 10.36 -5.65
C ARG A 84 -0.40 10.09 -6.01
N GLY A 85 -0.03 8.82 -6.07
CA GLY A 85 1.28 8.36 -6.50
C GLY A 85 1.19 7.48 -7.74
N THR A 86 2.14 7.65 -8.66
CA THR A 86 2.26 6.88 -9.89
C THR A 86 3.62 6.20 -9.89
N ILE A 87 3.65 4.88 -9.90
CA ILE A 87 4.90 4.11 -10.00
C ILE A 87 5.36 4.14 -11.45
N ILE A 88 6.51 4.79 -11.69
CA ILE A 88 7.10 4.91 -13.02
C ILE A 88 7.92 3.67 -13.37
N GLY A 89 8.58 3.07 -12.37
CA GLY A 89 9.44 1.92 -12.60
C GLY A 89 9.80 1.20 -11.32
N ARG A 90 10.12 -0.10 -11.47
CA ARG A 90 10.58 -0.98 -10.40
C ARG A 90 11.74 -1.84 -10.88
N LEU A 91 12.75 -1.96 -10.03
CA LEU A 91 13.90 -2.85 -10.22
C LEU A 91 14.01 -3.76 -9.00
N TYR A 92 14.24 -5.04 -9.25
CA TYR A 92 14.32 -6.08 -8.23
C TYR A 92 15.77 -6.57 -8.16
N TYR A 93 16.27 -6.76 -6.94
CA TYR A 93 17.63 -7.22 -6.72
C TYR A 93 17.67 -8.38 -5.74
N ASP A 94 18.63 -9.28 -5.97
CA ASP A 94 18.92 -10.39 -5.07
C ASP A 94 19.79 -9.95 -3.87
N LYS A 95 20.19 -10.92 -3.03
CA LYS A 95 21.04 -10.67 -1.85
C LYS A 95 22.44 -10.12 -2.19
N GLN A 96 22.90 -10.27 -3.43
CA GLN A 96 24.16 -9.72 -3.91
C GLN A 96 24.00 -8.37 -4.61
N MET A 97 22.82 -7.74 -4.51
CA MET A 97 22.48 -6.50 -5.24
C MET A 97 22.58 -6.68 -6.77
N LYS A 98 22.47 -7.90 -7.28
CA LYS A 98 22.42 -8.14 -8.72
C LYS A 98 20.99 -7.94 -9.21
N LEU A 99 20.86 -7.17 -10.29
CA LEU A 99 19.56 -6.95 -10.93
C LEU A 99 18.97 -8.28 -11.38
N ILE A 100 17.76 -8.56 -10.92
CA ILE A 100 17.00 -9.74 -11.32
C ILE A 100 16.22 -9.37 -12.59
N THR A 101 16.58 -10.00 -13.71
CA THR A 101 16.03 -9.73 -15.04
C THR A 101 14.94 -10.71 -15.46
N ASP A 102 14.52 -11.60 -14.55
CA ASP A 102 13.54 -12.66 -14.82
C ASP A 102 12.26 -12.12 -15.47
N ASN A 103 11.84 -12.74 -16.58
CA ASN A 103 10.62 -12.38 -17.30
C ASN A 103 9.36 -12.51 -16.42
N ASN A 104 9.38 -13.37 -15.40
CA ASN A 104 8.30 -13.53 -14.42
C ASN A 104 8.19 -12.34 -13.45
N LEU A 105 9.26 -11.54 -13.31
CA LEU A 105 9.26 -10.25 -12.60
C LEU A 105 9.03 -9.06 -13.54
N ARG A 106 9.17 -9.25 -14.87
CA ARG A 106 8.85 -8.24 -15.89
C ARG A 106 7.34 -7.89 -15.96
N SER A 107 6.49 -8.59 -15.21
CA SER A 107 5.05 -8.29 -15.10
C SER A 107 4.70 -7.01 -14.32
N LEU A 108 5.62 -6.06 -14.13
CA LEU A 108 5.32 -4.79 -13.46
C LEU A 108 5.95 -3.57 -14.16
N LEU A 109 6.15 -3.62 -15.47
CA LEU A 109 5.79 -2.43 -16.25
C LEU A 109 4.26 -2.48 -16.33
N PRO A 110 3.55 -1.59 -15.61
CA PRO A 110 2.11 -1.59 -15.68
C PRO A 110 1.75 -1.29 -17.13
N SER A 111 1.10 -2.24 -17.81
CA SER A 111 0.39 -1.94 -19.05
C SER A 111 -0.62 -0.81 -18.85
N ASP A 112 -0.94 -0.48 -17.59
CA ASP A 112 -1.62 0.73 -17.18
C ASP A 112 -0.81 1.43 -16.07
N ILE A 113 0.01 2.44 -16.41
CA ILE A 113 0.66 3.35 -15.44
C ILE A 113 -0.45 4.01 -14.62
N THR A 114 -0.91 3.31 -13.58
CA THR A 114 -2.13 3.66 -12.87
C THR A 114 -1.73 4.45 -11.64
N SER A 115 -2.04 5.75 -11.68
CA SER A 115 -1.99 6.60 -10.49
C SER A 115 -2.90 6.03 -9.41
N VAL A 116 -2.41 5.85 -8.19
CA VAL A 116 -3.16 5.34 -7.03
C VAL A 116 -3.22 6.38 -5.91
N PRO A 117 -4.27 6.41 -5.06
CA PRO A 117 -4.27 7.25 -3.86
C PRO A 117 -3.06 6.92 -2.96
N ILE A 118 -2.41 7.93 -2.40
CA ILE A 118 -1.19 7.75 -1.58
C ILE A 118 -1.48 6.87 -0.35
N ASP A 119 -2.64 7.05 0.28
CA ASP A 119 -3.04 6.27 1.45
C ASP A 119 -3.28 4.78 1.18
N SER A 120 -3.38 4.36 -0.09
CA SER A 120 -3.58 2.95 -0.45
C SER A 120 -2.36 2.06 -0.22
N ASN A 121 -1.19 2.65 0.04
CA ASN A 121 0.05 1.93 0.29
C ASN A 121 0.87 2.65 1.38
N ASN A 122 1.07 1.98 2.52
CA ASN A 122 1.78 2.54 3.67
C ASN A 122 3.24 2.94 3.37
N VAL A 123 3.95 2.15 2.55
CA VAL A 123 5.32 2.49 2.10
C VAL A 123 5.29 3.78 1.29
N MET A 124 4.38 3.85 0.31
CA MET A 124 4.21 5.02 -0.55
C MET A 124 3.83 6.26 0.26
N LYS A 125 2.94 6.12 1.25
CA LYS A 125 2.55 7.18 2.17
C LYS A 125 3.73 7.71 2.99
N LYS A 126 4.49 6.82 3.64
CA LYS A 126 5.69 7.20 4.41
C LYS A 126 6.71 7.93 3.53
N VAL A 127 6.94 7.45 2.31
CA VAL A 127 7.84 8.11 1.36
C VAL A 127 7.29 9.49 0.98
N TYR A 128 6.00 9.62 0.71
CA TYR A 128 5.37 10.91 0.37
C TYR A 128 5.47 11.91 1.51
N GLU A 129 5.13 11.51 2.74
CA GLU A 129 5.23 12.35 3.94
C GLU A 129 6.67 12.83 4.16
N TYR A 130 7.65 11.93 4.02
CA TYR A 130 9.06 12.30 4.07
C TYR A 130 9.44 13.32 2.99
N CYS A 131 8.94 13.15 1.76
CA CYS A 131 9.21 14.10 0.68
C CYS A 131 8.62 15.48 0.96
N LEU A 132 7.39 15.55 1.47
CA LEU A 132 6.73 16.80 1.84
C LEU A 132 7.50 17.54 2.93
N ASP A 133 7.86 16.83 4.00
CA ASP A 133 8.65 17.37 5.10
C ASP A 133 10.00 17.90 4.60
N ARG A 134 10.73 17.09 3.83
CA ARG A 134 12.05 17.45 3.31
C ARG A 134 12.04 18.64 2.36
N LEU A 135 10.93 18.85 1.64
CA LEU A 135 10.75 19.96 0.70
C LEU A 135 10.02 21.16 1.32
N GLY A 136 9.57 21.08 2.58
CA GLY A 136 8.77 22.12 3.22
C GLY A 136 7.42 22.39 2.54
N VAL A 137 6.82 21.37 1.93
CA VAL A 137 5.56 21.49 1.18
C VAL A 137 4.38 21.07 2.05
N VAL A 138 3.39 21.96 2.19
CA VAL A 138 2.13 21.65 2.89
C VAL A 138 1.02 21.45 1.85
N PRO A 139 0.44 20.24 1.71
CA PRO A 139 -0.66 19.99 0.79
C PRO A 139 -1.90 20.82 1.14
N GLU A 140 -2.58 21.33 0.12
CA GLU A 140 -3.72 22.24 0.29
C GLU A 140 -4.91 21.60 1.03
N LYS A 141 -5.14 20.29 0.84
CA LYS A 141 -6.16 19.52 1.58
C LYS A 141 -5.96 19.52 3.11
N VAL A 142 -4.73 19.73 3.59
CA VAL A 142 -4.43 19.84 5.03
C VAL A 142 -4.81 21.24 5.55
N LYS A 143 -4.70 22.28 4.73
CA LYS A 143 -5.09 23.66 5.09
C LYS A 143 -6.61 23.79 5.30
N GLU A 144 -7.41 23.06 4.52
CA GLU A 144 -8.88 23.08 4.62
C GLU A 144 -9.40 22.35 5.88
N ASN A 145 -8.69 21.34 6.37
CA ASN A 145 -9.03 20.68 7.63
C ASN A 145 -8.54 21.48 8.85
N ALA A 146 -7.42 22.20 8.72
CA ALA A 146 -6.93 23.11 9.74
C ALA A 146 -7.87 24.32 9.95
N SER A 147 -8.42 24.90 8.88
CA SER A 147 -9.37 26.01 9.00
C SER A 147 -10.70 25.60 9.65
N ARG A 148 -11.15 24.34 9.47
CA ARG A 148 -12.34 23.80 10.13
C ARG A 148 -12.17 23.57 11.64
N LEU A 149 -10.94 23.33 12.11
CA LEU A 149 -10.63 23.24 13.55
C LEU A 149 -10.68 24.59 14.25
N PHE A 150 -10.63 25.71 13.52
CA PHE A 150 -10.70 27.07 14.07
C PHE A 150 -12.10 27.69 14.06
N THR A 151 -13.07 27.09 13.36
CA THR A 151 -14.51 27.44 13.47
C THR A 151 -15.18 26.49 14.45
N GLY A 152 -15.07 26.82 15.73
CA GLY A 152 -15.48 25.97 16.86
C GLY A 152 -16.99 25.73 16.98
N GLU A 153 -17.52 24.79 16.19
CA GLU A 153 -18.76 24.08 16.54
C GLU A 153 -18.43 22.65 16.97
N THR A 154 -17.93 22.53 18.20
CA THR A 154 -17.95 21.25 18.91
C THR A 154 -19.20 21.20 19.76
N VAL A 155 -20.30 20.66 19.23
CA VAL A 155 -21.46 20.29 20.05
C VAL A 155 -21.14 18.95 20.71
N LEU A 156 -20.69 19.02 21.95
CA LEU A 156 -20.61 17.87 22.86
C LEU A 156 -22.05 17.54 23.30
N THR A 157 -22.52 16.33 23.02
CA THR A 157 -23.66 15.77 23.77
C THR A 157 -23.17 14.81 24.85
N PRO A 158 -23.84 14.77 26.02
CA PRO A 158 -23.36 14.07 27.21
C PRO A 158 -23.28 12.55 27.07
N ILE A 159 -22.28 11.97 27.74
CA ILE A 159 -22.01 10.54 27.84
C ILE A 159 -22.88 9.99 28.98
N GLU A 160 -23.74 9.02 28.69
CA GLU A 160 -24.46 8.25 29.71
C GLU A 160 -23.65 6.99 30.10
N PRO A 161 -23.65 6.56 31.38
CA PRO A 161 -22.70 5.59 31.90
C PRO A 161 -22.92 4.16 31.37
N LEU A 162 -21.81 3.50 31.05
CA LEU A 162 -21.74 2.12 30.60
C LEU A 162 -21.94 1.18 31.79
N GLU A 163 -23.08 0.49 31.88
CA GLU A 163 -23.18 -0.70 32.74
C GLU A 163 -22.51 -1.89 32.04
N ALA A 164 -21.65 -2.56 32.80
CA ALA A 164 -20.99 -3.78 32.41
C ALA A 164 -21.96 -4.95 32.58
N ASP A 165 -22.19 -5.71 31.52
CA ASP A 165 -22.63 -7.09 31.65
C ASP A 165 -21.79 -7.99 30.73
N THR A 166 -21.44 -9.13 31.31
CA THR A 166 -20.40 -10.07 30.91
C THR A 166 -21.10 -11.28 30.32
N GLN A 167 -21.05 -11.52 29.00
CA GLN A 167 -21.32 -12.88 28.49
C GLN A 167 -20.48 -13.27 27.25
N GLU A 168 -19.71 -14.31 27.49
CA GLU A 168 -19.38 -15.49 26.69
C GLU A 168 -18.94 -15.39 25.22
N VAL A 169 -17.71 -15.86 25.04
CA VAL A 169 -17.10 -16.34 23.80
C VAL A 169 -17.88 -17.55 23.28
N VAL A 170 -18.50 -17.43 22.12
CA VAL A 170 -18.92 -18.59 21.31
C VAL A 170 -18.26 -18.51 19.94
N GLU A 171 -17.43 -19.51 19.70
CA GLU A 171 -16.64 -19.74 18.50
C GLU A 171 -17.56 -20.23 17.37
N GLU A 172 -18.06 -19.32 16.52
CA GLU A 172 -18.85 -19.72 15.35
C GLU A 172 -17.98 -19.88 14.09
N LYS A 173 -17.72 -21.13 13.78
CA LYS A 173 -17.18 -21.62 12.52
C LYS A 173 -18.18 -21.33 11.39
N LEU A 174 -18.03 -20.19 10.71
CA LEU A 174 -18.87 -19.87 9.55
C LEU A 174 -18.28 -20.46 8.26
N GLU A 175 -19.06 -21.40 7.72
CA GLU A 175 -18.93 -22.05 6.43
C GLU A 175 -18.88 -21.06 5.26
N ILE A 176 -18.05 -21.41 4.27
CA ILE A 176 -17.94 -20.71 2.99
C ILE A 176 -19.19 -21.03 2.17
N LYS A 177 -20.19 -20.15 2.19
CA LYS A 177 -21.24 -20.15 1.17
C LYS A 177 -20.78 -19.34 -0.04
N GLU A 178 -20.35 -20.05 -1.08
CA GLU A 178 -20.42 -19.55 -2.45
C GLU A 178 -21.89 -19.37 -2.82
N ALA A 179 -22.39 -18.13 -2.79
CA ALA A 179 -23.68 -17.80 -3.38
C ALA A 179 -23.58 -16.50 -4.18
N ALA A 180 -24.24 -16.56 -5.33
CA ALA A 180 -24.15 -15.64 -6.44
C ALA A 180 -24.69 -14.23 -6.13
N ASN A 181 -24.02 -13.28 -6.76
CA ASN A 181 -24.45 -11.95 -7.16
C ASN A 181 -25.96 -11.83 -7.52
N SER A 182 -26.85 -11.40 -6.60
CA SER A 182 -28.14 -10.78 -7.01
C SER A 182 -28.96 -9.94 -6.00
N SER A 183 -28.53 -9.64 -4.76
CA SER A 183 -29.39 -8.85 -3.82
C SER A 183 -28.69 -7.67 -3.13
N GLN A 184 -27.54 -7.22 -3.63
CA GLN A 184 -26.75 -6.21 -2.93
C GLN A 184 -27.01 -4.79 -3.44
N LYS A 185 -27.66 -3.97 -2.61
CA LYS A 185 -27.91 -2.55 -2.90
C LYS A 185 -26.69 -1.72 -2.50
N LYS A 186 -26.16 -0.92 -3.43
CA LYS A 186 -25.12 0.05 -3.11
C LYS A 186 -25.76 1.24 -2.40
N VAL A 187 -25.39 1.48 -1.15
CA VAL A 187 -25.98 2.53 -0.30
C VAL A 187 -25.07 3.77 -0.27
N SER A 188 -23.75 3.58 -0.32
CA SER A 188 -22.79 4.68 -0.41
C SER A 188 -21.57 4.31 -1.26
N LYS A 189 -20.57 5.19 -1.31
CA LYS A 189 -19.33 4.97 -2.08
C LYS A 189 -18.67 3.62 -1.74
N PHE A 190 -18.61 3.28 -0.45
CA PHE A 190 -17.98 2.05 0.05
C PHE A 190 -18.97 1.10 0.75
N ILE A 191 -20.20 1.53 1.04
CA ILE A 191 -21.18 0.74 1.81
C ILE A 191 -22.16 0.02 0.87
N PHE A 192 -22.35 -1.26 1.14
CA PHE A 192 -23.28 -2.14 0.44
C PHE A 192 -24.19 -2.83 1.46
N GLU A 193 -25.48 -2.85 1.16
CA GLU A 193 -26.50 -3.56 1.92
C GLU A 193 -26.74 -4.94 1.31
N SER A 194 -26.85 -5.95 2.16
CA SER A 194 -27.30 -7.30 1.81
C SER A 194 -28.16 -7.80 2.96
N ASP A 195 -29.42 -8.16 2.68
CA ASP A 195 -30.30 -8.87 3.61
C ASP A 195 -30.45 -8.15 4.97
N GLY A 196 -30.62 -6.82 4.93
CA GLY A 196 -30.79 -5.98 6.13
C GLY A 196 -29.50 -5.70 6.92
N LYS A 197 -28.34 -6.17 6.44
CA LYS A 197 -27.03 -5.86 7.02
C LYS A 197 -26.19 -5.01 6.08
N TYR A 198 -25.26 -4.26 6.65
CA TYR A 198 -24.36 -3.38 5.91
C TYR A 198 -22.92 -3.89 5.94
N THR A 199 -22.25 -3.75 4.81
CA THR A 199 -20.86 -4.17 4.61
C THR A 199 -20.09 -3.04 3.96
N VAL A 200 -18.84 -2.86 4.37
CA VAL A 200 -17.97 -1.83 3.84
C VAL A 200 -16.92 -2.49 2.95
N GLN A 201 -16.82 -2.06 1.70
CA GLN A 201 -15.82 -2.54 0.77
C GLN A 201 -14.50 -1.79 0.92
N VAL A 202 -13.46 -2.53 1.25
CA VAL A 202 -12.10 -2.02 1.54
C VAL A 202 -11.24 -2.04 0.28
N SER A 203 -11.30 -3.13 -0.50
CA SER A 203 -10.50 -3.27 -1.73
C SER A 203 -11.13 -4.24 -2.73
N ALA A 204 -10.66 -4.24 -3.97
CA ALA A 204 -11.09 -5.20 -4.99
C ALA A 204 -9.90 -5.64 -5.85
N TRP A 205 -9.77 -6.95 -6.05
CA TRP A 205 -8.62 -7.56 -6.71
C TRP A 205 -9.05 -8.50 -7.84
N ARG A 206 -8.23 -8.62 -8.89
CA ARG A 206 -8.41 -9.65 -9.92
C ARG A 206 -8.03 -11.05 -9.43
N SER A 207 -7.05 -11.13 -8.51
CA SER A 207 -6.57 -12.39 -7.95
C SER A 207 -7.32 -12.75 -6.68
N LYS A 208 -7.92 -13.96 -6.66
CA LYS A 208 -8.62 -14.52 -5.49
C LYS A 208 -7.68 -14.63 -4.29
N ARG A 209 -6.51 -15.22 -4.51
CA ARG A 209 -5.46 -15.40 -3.49
C ARG A 209 -5.04 -14.07 -2.84
N LYS A 210 -4.93 -13.00 -3.64
CA LYS A 210 -4.56 -11.67 -3.10
C LYS A 210 -5.69 -11.09 -2.25
N ALA A 211 -6.93 -11.18 -2.71
CA ALA A 211 -8.09 -10.75 -1.92
C ALA A 211 -8.20 -11.52 -0.59
N GLU A 212 -7.97 -12.84 -0.60
CA GLU A 212 -7.97 -13.69 0.60
C GLU A 212 -6.85 -13.31 1.57
N SER A 213 -5.64 -13.04 1.08
CA SER A 213 -4.52 -12.58 1.91
C SER A 213 -4.83 -11.25 2.62
N VAL A 214 -5.47 -10.32 1.92
CA VAL A 214 -5.92 -9.04 2.51
C VAL A 214 -7.02 -9.27 3.55
N ALA A 215 -8.04 -10.08 3.22
CA ALA A 215 -9.11 -10.41 4.17
C ALA A 215 -8.55 -11.09 5.43
N ASN A 216 -7.62 -12.03 5.30
CA ASN A 216 -6.99 -12.70 6.44
C ASN A 216 -6.17 -11.73 7.30
N SER A 217 -5.53 -10.74 6.68
CA SER A 217 -4.80 -9.70 7.41
C SER A 217 -5.74 -8.82 8.23
N LEU A 218 -6.89 -8.45 7.66
CA LEU A 218 -7.94 -7.71 8.36
C LEU A 218 -8.57 -8.53 9.50
N LYS A 219 -8.77 -9.84 9.30
CA LYS A 219 -9.21 -10.75 10.37
C LYS A 219 -8.22 -10.80 11.54
N ARG A 220 -6.92 -10.88 11.26
CA ARG A 220 -5.88 -10.93 12.33
C ARG A 220 -5.84 -9.68 13.20
N ILE A 221 -6.26 -8.53 12.67
CA ILE A 221 -6.37 -7.28 13.43
C ILE A 221 -7.76 -7.04 14.02
N GLY A 222 -8.62 -8.07 14.04
CA GLY A 222 -9.91 -8.05 14.73
C GLY A 222 -11.11 -7.61 13.89
N HIS A 223 -10.98 -7.47 12.56
CA HIS A 223 -12.11 -7.12 11.71
C HIS A 223 -12.83 -8.35 11.13
N ASN A 224 -14.16 -8.32 11.08
CA ASN A 224 -14.95 -9.32 10.37
C ASN A 224 -14.86 -9.12 8.85
N ALA A 225 -13.74 -9.56 8.26
CA ALA A 225 -13.42 -9.37 6.85
C ALA A 225 -13.66 -10.62 6.01
N PHE A 226 -14.13 -10.46 4.77
CA PHE A 226 -14.41 -11.57 3.86
C PHE A 226 -14.31 -11.16 2.39
N VAL A 227 -14.29 -12.15 1.50
CA VAL A 227 -14.13 -11.94 0.05
C VAL A 227 -15.41 -12.32 -0.69
N ILE A 228 -15.86 -11.44 -1.57
CA ILE A 228 -17.00 -11.67 -2.46
C ILE A 228 -16.54 -11.68 -3.91
N LYS A 229 -16.96 -12.68 -4.68
CA LYS A 229 -16.77 -12.74 -6.13
C LYS A 229 -17.82 -11.85 -6.82
N ALA A 230 -17.36 -10.92 -7.66
CA ALA A 230 -18.20 -10.06 -8.48
C ALA A 230 -17.78 -10.20 -9.95
N VAL A 231 -18.70 -10.64 -10.80
CA VAL A 231 -18.47 -10.72 -12.26
C VAL A 231 -18.98 -9.43 -12.88
N ILE A 232 -18.09 -8.66 -13.51
CA ILE A 232 -18.43 -7.38 -14.14
C ILE A 232 -18.42 -7.59 -15.66
N PRO A 233 -19.53 -7.33 -16.38
CA PRO A 233 -19.59 -7.41 -17.83
C PRO A 233 -18.46 -6.60 -18.48
N GLY A 234 -17.72 -7.21 -19.41
CA GLY A 234 -16.59 -6.59 -20.09
C GLY A 234 -15.33 -6.33 -19.23
N ARG A 235 -15.34 -6.61 -17.92
CA ARG A 235 -14.19 -6.42 -17.02
C ARG A 235 -13.77 -7.67 -16.26
N GLY A 236 -14.44 -8.79 -16.50
CA GLY A 236 -14.10 -10.09 -15.93
C GLY A 236 -14.47 -10.23 -14.45
N THR A 237 -13.87 -11.22 -13.80
CA THR A 237 -14.11 -11.53 -12.39
C THR A 237 -13.24 -10.66 -11.49
N TRP A 238 -13.86 -10.13 -10.44
CA TRP A 238 -13.22 -9.41 -9.36
C TRP A 238 -13.54 -10.07 -8.02
N HIS A 239 -12.62 -9.92 -7.07
CA HIS A 239 -12.72 -10.41 -5.70
C HIS A 239 -12.66 -9.20 -4.77
N ARG A 240 -13.82 -8.82 -4.25
CA ARG A 240 -14.01 -7.65 -3.39
C ARG A 240 -13.80 -8.06 -1.94
N VAL A 241 -12.91 -7.38 -1.24
CA VAL A 241 -12.71 -7.55 0.20
C VAL A 241 -13.64 -6.59 0.92
N ARG A 242 -14.47 -7.12 1.80
CA ARG A 242 -15.40 -6.34 2.62
C ARG A 242 -15.20 -6.63 4.10
N ILE A 243 -15.60 -5.69 4.93
CA ILE A 243 -15.70 -5.81 6.38
C ILE A 243 -17.15 -5.53 6.77
N GLY A 244 -17.70 -6.27 7.72
CA GLY A 244 -18.93 -5.83 8.37
C GLY A 244 -19.90 -6.95 8.69
N TYR A 245 -21.12 -6.82 8.18
CA TYR A 245 -22.38 -7.23 8.80
C TYR A 245 -22.86 -6.28 9.90
N PHE A 246 -22.71 -4.97 9.67
CA PHE A 246 -23.22 -3.92 10.56
C PHE A 246 -24.75 -3.87 10.53
N ASP A 247 -25.36 -3.58 11.68
CA ASP A 247 -26.82 -3.52 11.82
C ASP A 247 -27.45 -2.25 11.25
N SER A 248 -26.64 -1.19 11.06
CA SER A 248 -27.11 0.07 10.51
C SER A 248 -26.09 0.70 9.57
N ILE A 249 -26.59 1.56 8.67
CA ILE A 249 -25.75 2.39 7.80
C ILE A 249 -24.82 3.26 8.67
N GLN A 250 -25.34 3.80 9.77
CA GLN A 250 -24.58 4.68 10.66
C GLN A 250 -23.37 3.94 11.26
N ALA A 251 -23.55 2.69 11.71
CA ALA A 251 -22.44 1.88 12.22
C ALA A 251 -21.37 1.61 11.14
N ALA A 252 -21.78 1.39 9.89
CA ALA A 252 -20.84 1.24 8.76
C ALA A 252 -20.11 2.55 8.41
N VAL A 253 -20.78 3.70 8.51
CA VAL A 253 -20.16 5.03 8.34
C VAL A 253 -19.17 5.32 9.46
N ASP A 254 -19.55 5.05 10.71
CA ASP A 254 -18.68 5.23 11.87
C ASP A 254 -17.46 4.32 11.81
N PHE A 255 -17.61 3.10 11.29
CA PHE A 255 -16.49 2.22 11.03
C PHE A 255 -15.49 2.85 10.05
N ILE A 256 -15.95 3.42 8.93
CA ILE A 256 -15.08 4.12 7.97
C ILE A 256 -14.38 5.30 8.64
N ARG A 257 -15.13 6.10 9.41
CA ARG A 257 -14.62 7.29 10.09
C ARG A 257 -13.54 6.95 11.13
N LYS A 258 -13.71 5.86 11.88
CA LYS A 258 -12.74 5.37 12.88
C LYS A 258 -11.53 4.69 12.23
N ASN A 259 -11.66 4.19 11.01
CA ASN A 259 -10.62 3.44 10.31
C ASN A 259 -10.28 4.07 8.94
N PRO A 260 -9.83 5.34 8.89
CA PRO A 260 -9.57 6.02 7.62
C PRO A 260 -8.45 5.37 6.82
N ASN A 261 -7.51 4.68 7.48
CA ASN A 261 -6.39 3.99 6.82
C ASN A 261 -6.79 2.74 6.01
N LEU A 262 -8.08 2.36 6.04
CA LEU A 262 -8.60 1.20 5.30
C LEU A 262 -9.23 1.58 3.94
N PHE A 263 -9.44 2.87 3.64
CA PHE A 263 -10.26 3.35 2.50
C PHE A 263 -9.58 4.46 1.69
#